data_AF-A0A529TPX0-F1
#
_entry.id   AF-A0A529TPX0-F1
#
_cell.length_a   1.000
_cell.length_b   1.000
_cell.length_c   1.000
_cell.angle_alpha   90.00
_cell.angle_beta   90.00
_cell.angle_gamma   90.00
#
_symmetry.space_group_name_H-M   'P 1'
#
loop_
_entity.id
_entity.type
_entity.pdbx_description
1 polymer ?
#
loop_
_entity_poly.entity_id
_entity_poly.type
_entity_poly.pdbx_seq_one_letter_code
_entity_poly.pdbx_strand_id
1 'polypeptide(L)' 'MSDASKGLSLYNTLTRTKEPFVPIDPQNVRMYVCGPTVYDFAHIGNARPAIVFDVLFRLLRQLYGEKHVTY' A
#
# COMPACT_ATOMS: atom_id res chain seq x y z
N MET A 1 -3.20 11.20 19.05
CA MET A 1 -2.55 11.16 17.72
C MET A 1 -2.47 9.74 17.11
N SER A 2 -2.68 8.66 17.87
CA SER A 2 -2.65 7.27 17.35
C SER A 2 -3.91 6.83 16.57
N ASP A 3 -5.03 7.53 16.69
CA ASP A 3 -6.30 7.10 16.08
C ASP A 3 -6.34 7.36 14.56
N ALA A 4 -5.61 8.37 14.08
CA ALA A 4 -5.56 8.72 12.67
C ALA A 4 -4.81 7.68 11.81
N SER A 5 -3.77 7.04 12.36
CA SER A 5 -2.96 6.06 11.62
C SER A 5 -3.46 4.62 11.76
N LYS A 6 -4.47 4.38 12.59
CA LYS A 6 -4.97 3.02 12.93
C LYS A 6 -3.86 2.05 13.37
N GLY A 7 -2.79 2.58 13.98
CA GLY A 7 -1.64 1.78 14.42
C GLY A 7 -0.71 1.29 13.29
N LEU A 8 -0.93 1.73 12.04
CA LEU A 8 -0.09 1.37 10.90
C LEU A 8 1.10 2.32 10.78
N SER A 9 2.29 1.75 10.62
CA SER A 9 3.51 2.49 10.28
C SER A 9 4.17 1.85 9.06
N LEU A 10 4.58 2.67 8.09
CA LEU A 10 5.25 2.25 6.87
C LEU A 10 6.68 2.80 6.82
N TYR A 11 7.58 2.06 6.17
CA TYR A 11 8.92 2.58 5.90
C TYR A 11 8.84 3.56 4.72
N ASN A 12 9.17 4.83 4.97
CA ASN A 12 9.17 5.87 3.96
C ASN A 12 10.58 5.98 3.36
N THR A 13 10.75 5.58 2.11
CA THR A 13 12.05 5.62 1.43
C THR A 13 12.58 7.05 1.26
N LEU A 14 11.72 8.08 1.23
CA LEU A 14 12.14 9.49 1.13
C LEU A 14 12.94 9.93 2.37
N THR A 15 12.48 9.55 3.56
CA THR A 15 13.06 9.95 4.85
C THR A 15 13.92 8.86 5.48
N ARG A 16 13.84 7.63 4.96
CA ARG A 16 14.55 6.42 5.43
C ARG A 16 14.17 6.00 6.85
N THR A 17 12.97 6.34 7.29
CA THR A 17 12.45 6.03 8.62
C THR A 17 11.11 5.32 8.55
N LYS A 18 10.71 4.68 9.64
CA LYS A 18 9.32 4.21 9.80
C LYS A 18 8.47 5.38 10.28
N GLU A 19 7.41 5.68 9.56
CA GLU A 19 6.50 6.79 9.84
C GLU A 19 5.07 6.27 10.02
N PRO A 20 4.27 6.88 10.91
CA PRO A 20 2.84 6.57 10.99
C PRO A 20 2.17 6.84 9.64
N PHE A 21 1.43 5.86 9.13
CA PHE A 21 0.66 6.06 7.90
C PHE A 21 -0.59 6.87 8.20
N VAL A 22 -0.65 8.12 7.73
CA VAL A 22 -1.83 8.97 7.82
C VAL A 22 -2.29 9.28 6.40
N PRO A 23 -3.45 8.76 5.96
CA PRO A 23 -3.93 9.03 4.60
C PRO A 23 -4.31 10.51 4.45
N ILE A 24 -4.16 11.04 3.24
CA ILE A 24 -4.61 12.39 2.89
C ILE A 24 -6.13 12.51 3.08
N ASP A 25 -6.87 11.48 2.66
CA ASP A 25 -8.32 11.34 2.84
C ASP A 25 -8.64 9.93 3.37
N PRO A 26 -9.16 9.78 4.60
CA PRO A 26 -9.53 8.48 5.17
C PRO A 26 -10.69 7.77 4.44
N GLN A 27 -11.49 8.49 3.66
CA GLN A 27 -12.57 7.91 2.84
C GLN A 27 -12.08 7.52 1.43
N ASN A 28 -10.86 7.90 1.06
CA ASN A 28 -10.25 7.62 -0.23
C ASN A 28 -8.72 7.47 -0.15
N VAL A 29 -8.28 6.34 0.38
CA VAL A 29 -6.89 5.91 0.41
C VAL A 29 -6.48 5.43 -0.98
N ARG A 30 -5.41 6.00 -1.54
CA ARG A 30 -4.93 5.70 -2.89
C ARG A 30 -3.54 5.07 -2.83
N MET A 31 -3.30 4.03 -3.64
CA MET A 31 -2.02 3.32 -3.69
C MET A 31 -1.59 2.99 -5.11
N TYR A 32 -0.58 3.71 -5.61
CA TYR A 32 0.03 3.41 -6.91
C TYR A 32 1.19 2.42 -6.76
N VAL A 33 1.26 1.43 -7.66
CA VAL A 33 2.35 0.46 -7.76
C VAL A 33 2.74 0.30 -9.23
N CYS A 34 4.03 0.41 -9.54
CA CYS A 34 4.53 0.18 -10.89
C CYS A 34 4.26 -1.28 -11.31
N GLY A 35 3.65 -1.47 -12.48
CA GLY A 35 3.45 -2.78 -13.10
C GLY A 35 4.69 -3.30 -13.84
N PRO A 36 4.68 -4.55 -14.31
CA PRO A 36 5.73 -5.09 -15.16
C PRO A 36 5.64 -4.54 -16.59
N THR A 37 6.77 -4.48 -17.29
CA THR A 37 6.79 -4.30 -18.74
C THR A 37 6.37 -5.61 -19.42
N VAL A 38 5.35 -5.58 -20.27
CA VAL A 38 4.63 -6.77 -20.78
C VAL A 38 5.24 -7.41 -22.04
N TYR A 39 6.57 -7.39 -22.18
CA TYR A 39 7.25 -7.96 -23.36
C TYR A 39 7.63 -9.43 -23.21
N ASP A 40 7.55 -10.00 -22.00
CA ASP A 40 7.90 -11.39 -21.72
C ASP A 40 7.07 -11.94 -20.55
N PHE A 41 7.21 -13.24 -20.28
CA PHE A 41 6.56 -13.90 -19.17
C PHE A 41 7.02 -13.35 -17.82
N ALA A 42 6.06 -13.18 -16.91
CA ALA A 42 6.35 -12.79 -15.54
C ALA A 42 7.19 -13.86 -14.83
N HIS A 43 8.27 -13.44 -14.17
CA HIS A 43 9.07 -14.30 -13.31
C HIS A 43 8.74 -14.07 -11.83
N ILE A 44 9.28 -14.92 -10.95
CA ILE A 44 9.03 -14.85 -9.49
C ILE A 44 9.40 -13.49 -8.88
N GLY A 45 10.34 -12.78 -9.52
CA GLY A 45 10.71 -11.42 -9.16
C GLY A 45 9.62 -10.39 -9.44
N ASN A 46 8.82 -10.54 -10.50
CA ASN A 46 7.63 -9.71 -10.73
C ASN A 46 6.47 -10.11 -9.81
N ALA A 47 6.36 -11.40 -9.46
CA ALA A 47 5.29 -11.89 -8.59
C ALA A 47 5.43 -11.37 -7.16
N ARG A 48 6.66 -11.27 -6.63
CA ARG A 48 6.92 -10.78 -5.27
C ARG A 48 6.28 -9.42 -4.95
N PRO A 49 6.54 -8.34 -5.71
CA PRO A 49 5.90 -7.06 -5.45
C PRO A 49 4.37 -7.13 -5.63
N ALA A 50 3.86 -7.87 -6.62
CA ALA A 50 2.42 -8.04 -6.80
C ALA A 50 1.76 -8.61 -5.53
N ILE A 51 2.35 -9.63 -4.91
CA ILE A 51 1.85 -10.23 -3.67
C ILE A 51 2.03 -9.29 -2.48
N VAL A 52 3.20 -8.68 -2.30
CA VAL A 52 3.46 -7.79 -1.15
C VAL A 52 2.50 -6.59 -1.15
N PHE A 53 2.25 -5.99 -2.32
CA PHE A 53 1.35 -4.85 -2.42
C PHE A 53 -0.13 -5.25 -2.41
N ASP A 54 -0.51 -6.45 -2.85
CA ASP A 54 -1.86 -6.99 -2.63
C ASP A 54 -2.15 -7.17 -1.13
N VAL A 55 -1.18 -7.68 -0.37
CA VAL A 55 -1.30 -7.78 1.10
C VAL A 55 -1.48 -6.40 1.73
N LEU A 56 -0.70 -5.40 1.30
CA LEU A 56 -0.87 -4.02 1.79
C LEU A 56 -2.25 -3.46 1.42
N PHE A 57 -2.72 -3.67 0.19
CA PHE A 57 -4.04 -3.24 -0.26
C PHE A 57 -5.16 -3.85 0.60
N ARG A 58 -5.10 -5.16 0.86
CA ARG A 58 -6.06 -5.86 1.72
C ARG A 58 -6.03 -5.35 3.16
N LEU A 59 -4.83 -5.10 3.71
CA LEU A 59 -4.67 -4.51 5.04
C LEU A 59 -5.31 -3.13 5.11
N LEU A 60 -5.06 -2.26 4.11
CA LEU A 60 -5.67 -0.95 4.05
C LEU A 60 -7.21 -1.04 3.95
N ARG A 61 -7.76 -1.98 3.17
CA ARG A 61 -9.21 -2.22 3.10
C ARG A 61 -9.79 -2.68 4.43
N GLN A 62 -9.06 -3.49 5.19
CA GLN A 62 -9.47 -3.91 6.53
C GLN A 62 -9.47 -2.75 7.53
N LEU A 63 -8.52 -1.81 7.42
CA LEU A 63 -8.38 -0.68 8.35
C LEU A 63 -9.29 0.51 8.02
N TYR A 64 -9.50 0.80 6.74
CA TYR A 64 -10.21 2.00 6.27
C TYR A 64 -11.57 1.71 5.64
N GLY A 65 -11.86 0.45 5.32
CA GLY A 65 -13.11 0.03 4.69
C GLY A 65 -12.92 -0.31 3.21
N GLU A 66 -13.63 -1.35 2.75
CA GLU A 66 -13.43 -1.91 1.41
C GLU A 66 -13.66 -0.92 0.26
N LYS A 67 -14.59 0.02 0.44
CA LYS A 67 -14.96 1.03 -0.57
C LYS A 67 -14.05 2.26 -0.56
N HIS A 68 -13.13 2.35 0.40
CA HIS A 68 -12.30 3.54 0.63
C HIS A 68 -10.87 3.37 0.12
N VAL A 69 -10.50 2.24 -0.49
CA VAL A 69 -9.13 1.98 -0.95
C VAL A 69 -9.13 1.69 -2.44
N THR A 70 -8.30 2.42 -3.18
CA THR A 70 -8.17 2.31 -4.64
C THR A 70 -6.69 2.19 -5.05
N TYR A 71 -6.45 1.51 -6.17
CA TYR A 71 -5.17 1.53 -6.88
C TYR A 71 -5.01 2.84 -7.67
#